data_AF-A0A7X6VUY6-F1
#
_entry.id   AF-A0A7X6VUY6-F1
#
_cell.length_a   1.000
_cell.length_b   1.000
_cell.length_c   1.000
_cell.angle_alpha   90.00
_cell.angle_beta   90.00
_cell.angle_gamma   90.00
#
_symmetry.space_group_name_H-M   'P 1'
#
loop_
_entity.id
_entity.type
_entity.pdbx_description
1 polymer ?
#
loop_
_entity_poly.entity_id
_entity_poly.type
_entity_poly.pdbx_seq_one_letter_code
_entity_poly.pdbx_strand_id
1 'polypeptide(L)' 'KLRRVEFREIEPFLQNRYGIGNDDIYISLHAEKSVPWEEVVKIMNIARKNKYKMIAATAPES' A
#
# COMPACT_ATOMS: atom_id res chain seq x y z
N LYS A 1 -10.07 -5.99 12.19
CA LYS A 1 -10.34 -4.56 12.46
C LYS A 1 -9.43 -3.71 11.57
N LEU A 2 -9.94 -2.58 11.08
CA LEU A 2 -9.12 -1.58 10.39
C LEU A 2 -8.12 -0.99 11.37
N ARG A 3 -6.84 -0.95 10.99
CA ARG A 3 -5.77 -0.32 11.76
C ARG A 3 -5.37 0.95 11.03
N ARG A 4 -5.54 2.09 11.69
CA ARG A 4 -4.95 3.36 11.23
C ARG A 4 -3.48 3.37 11.60
N VAL A 5 -2.65 3.77 10.65
CA VAL A 5 -1.20 3.90 10.81
C VAL A 5 -0.79 5.23 10.18
N GLU A 6 0.23 5.86 10.74
CA GLU A 6 0.83 7.02 10.11
C GLU A 6 1.52 6.62 8.81
N PHE A 7 1.71 7.58 7.88
CA PHE A 7 2.34 7.29 6.59
C PHE A 7 3.71 6.62 6.73
N ARG A 8 4.53 7.13 7.66
CA ARG A 8 5.86 6.59 8.00
C ARG A 8 5.83 5.16 8.56
N GLU A 9 4.68 4.71 9.05
CA GLU A 9 4.51 3.39 9.64
C GLU A 9 3.99 2.35 8.63
N ILE A 10 3.65 2.74 7.41
CA ILE A 10 3.11 1.83 6.39
C ILE A 10 4.14 0.76 6.02
N GLU A 11 5.38 1.13 5.71
CA GLU A 11 6.44 0.18 5.38
C GLU A 11 6.71 -0.83 6.53
N PRO A 12 7.00 -0.40 7.78
CA PRO A 12 7.21 -1.35 8.86
C PRO A 12 5.95 -2.16 9.20
N PHE A 13 4.76 -1.62 9.00
CA PHE A 13 3.52 -2.39 9.15
C PHE A 13 3.42 -3.53 8.13
N LEU A 14 3.68 -3.25 6.86
CA LEU A 14 3.64 -4.26 5.80
C LEU A 14 4.71 -5.33 6.00
N GLN A 15 5.94 -4.93 6.37
CA GLN A 15 7.04 -5.85 6.67
C GLN A 15 6.71 -6.78 7.84
N ASN A 16 6.18 -6.25 8.95
CA ASN A 16 5.79 -7.07 10.09
C ASN A 16 4.63 -8.02 9.76
N ARG A 17 3.74 -7.63 8.85
CA ARG A 17 2.56 -8.42 8.51
C ARG A 17 2.83 -9.50 7.47
N TYR A 18 3.71 -9.23 6.51
CA TYR A 18 3.85 -10.04 5.30
C TYR A 18 5.30 -10.50 5.04
N GLY A 19 6.25 -10.05 5.84
CA GLY A 19 7.68 -10.28 5.61
C GLY A 19 8.21 -9.46 4.43
N ILE A 20 9.42 -9.77 3.97
CA ILE A 20 10.05 -9.15 2.79
C ILE A 20 10.22 -10.24 1.72
N GLY A 21 9.91 -9.95 0.47
CA GLY A 21 10.11 -10.91 -0.62
C GLY A 21 9.05 -11.99 -0.76
N ASN A 22 7.87 -11.78 -0.16
CA ASN A 22 6.76 -12.73 -0.29
C ASN A 22 5.92 -12.39 -1.53
N ASP A 23 6.28 -12.99 -2.65
CA ASP A 23 5.66 -12.77 -3.96
C ASP A 23 4.26 -13.41 -4.10
N ASP A 24 3.83 -14.21 -3.14
CA ASP A 24 2.49 -14.83 -3.12
C ASP A 24 1.40 -13.90 -2.59
N ILE A 25 1.79 -12.73 -2.06
CA ILE A 25 0.87 -11.78 -1.44
C ILE A 25 0.48 -10.69 -2.43
N TYR A 26 -0.82 -10.52 -2.61
CA TYR A 26 -1.42 -9.41 -3.34
C TYR A 26 -2.03 -8.39 -2.37
N ILE A 27 -1.64 -7.12 -2.52
CA ILE A 27 -2.12 -6.01 -1.70
C ILE A 27 -2.91 -5.04 -2.59
N SER A 28 -4.16 -4.79 -2.24
CA SER A 28 -4.94 -3.72 -2.89
C SER A 28 -4.73 -2.41 -2.13
N LEU A 29 -4.29 -1.38 -2.84
CA LEU A 29 -4.19 -0.02 -2.34
C LEU A 29 -5.41 0.76 -2.81
N HIS A 30 -6.34 1.01 -1.89
CA HIS A 30 -7.50 1.86 -2.16
C HIS A 30 -7.17 3.30 -1.80
N ALA A 31 -7.15 4.17 -2.80
CA ALA A 31 -6.96 5.60 -2.61
C ALA A 31 -8.24 6.36 -3.02
N GLU A 32 -8.62 7.35 -2.21
CA GLU A 32 -9.66 8.30 -2.61
C GLU A 32 -9.16 9.18 -3.76
N LYS A 33 -10.06 9.60 -4.65
CA LYS A 33 -9.71 10.46 -5.79
C LYS A 33 -9.09 11.79 -5.40
N SER A 34 -9.40 12.27 -4.19
CA SER A 34 -8.85 13.50 -3.61
C SER A 34 -7.36 13.38 -3.25
N VAL A 35 -6.83 12.16 -3.12
CA VAL A 35 -5.44 11.92 -2.77
C VAL A 35 -4.53 12.20 -3.97
N PRO A 36 -3.49 13.03 -3.82
CA PRO A 36 -2.54 13.28 -4.89
C PRO A 36 -1.88 11.99 -5.38
N TRP A 37 -1.74 11.86 -6.70
CA TRP A 37 -1.11 10.69 -7.31
C TRP A 37 0.31 10.43 -6.79
N GLU A 38 1.05 11.49 -6.45
CA GLU A 38 2.39 11.39 -5.86
C GLU A 38 2.41 10.59 -4.54
N GLU A 39 1.38 10.72 -3.70
CA GLU A 39 1.27 9.95 -2.47
C GLU A 39 1.02 8.46 -2.75
N VAL A 40 0.20 8.15 -3.76
CA VAL A 40 -0.02 6.78 -4.23
C VAL A 40 1.29 6.17 -4.74
N VAL A 41 2.06 6.92 -5.54
CA VAL A 41 3.36 6.49 -6.06
C VAL A 41 4.35 6.18 -4.93
N LYS A 42 4.38 6.99 -3.86
CA LYS A 42 5.23 6.69 -2.69
C LYS A 42 4.90 5.33 -2.07
N ILE A 43 3.61 4.98 -1.96
CA ILE A 43 3.21 3.65 -1.45
C ILE A 43 3.57 2.53 -2.43
N MET A 44 3.36 2.74 -3.73
CA MET A 44 3.76 1.77 -4.76
C MET A 44 5.27 1.53 -4.75
N ASN A 45 6.08 2.55 -4.48
CA ASN A 45 7.53 2.41 -4.33
C ASN A 45 7.91 1.57 -3.10
N ILE A 46 7.20 1.71 -1.97
CA ILE A 46 7.37 0.84 -0.80
C ILE A 46 7.08 -0.62 -1.19
N ALA A 47 6.00 -0.86 -1.93
CA ALA A 47 5.66 -2.20 -2.41
C ALA A 47 6.76 -2.78 -3.31
N ARG A 48 7.23 -2.02 -4.30
CA ARG A 48 8.32 -2.42 -5.19
C ARG A 48 9.60 -2.75 -4.41
N LYS A 49 10.00 -1.89 -3.46
CA LYS A 49 11.21 -2.07 -2.64
C LYS A 49 11.17 -3.36 -1.83
N ASN A 50 9.99 -3.73 -1.32
CA ASN A 50 9.79 -4.92 -0.48
C ASN A 50 9.30 -6.14 -1.26
N LYS A 51 9.20 -6.02 -2.59
CA LYS A 51 8.71 -7.04 -3.53
C LYS A 51 7.29 -7.52 -3.24
N TYR A 52 6.40 -6.60 -2.86
CA TYR A 52 4.98 -6.89 -2.79
C TYR A 52 4.33 -6.71 -4.15
N LYS A 53 3.41 -7.62 -4.51
CA LYS A 53 2.50 -7.39 -5.63
C LYS A 53 1.39 -6.47 -5.15
N MET A 54 1.37 -5.24 -5.64
CA MET A 54 0.39 -4.23 -5.24
C MET A 54 -0.38 -3.70 -6.46
N ILE A 55 -1.68 -3.56 -6.30
CA ILE A 55 -2.55 -2.92 -7.29
C ILE A 55 -3.17 -1.68 -6.67
N ALA A 56 -3.09 -0.54 -7.37
CA ALA A 56 -3.80 0.65 -6.98
C ALA A 56 -5.22 0.61 -7.55
N ALA A 57 -6.21 0.79 -6.70
CA ALA A 57 -7.60 0.97 -7.08
C ALA A 57 -8.09 2.31 -6.54
N THR A 58 -8.82 3.05 -7.35
CA THR A 58 -9.55 4.23 -6.88
C THR A 58 -10.90 3.79 -6.34
N ALA A 59 -11.39 4.46 -5.30
CA ALA A 59 -12.76 4.23 -4.84
C ALA A 59 -13.76 4.47 -6.01
N PRO A 60 -14.83 3.66 -6.12
CA PRO A 60 -15.86 3.88 -7.14
C PRO A 60 -16.48 5.27 -6.98
N GLU A 61 -16.87 5.90 -8.09
CA GLU A 61 -17.70 7.11 -8.06
C GLU A 61 -18.97 6.78 -7.27
N SER A 62 -19.08 7.34 -6.07
CA SER A 62 -20.34 7.35 -5.31
C SER A 62 -21.28 8.36 -5.93
#